data_AF-A0A936RF34-F1
#
_entry.id   AF-A0A936RF34-F1
#
_cell.length_a   1.000
_cell.length_b   1.000
_cell.length_c   1.000
_cell.angle_alpha   90.00
_cell.angle_beta   90.00
_cell.angle_gamma   90.00
#
_symmetry.space_group_name_H-M   'P 1'
#
loop_
_entity.id
_entity.type
_entity.pdbx_description
1 polymer ?
#
loop_
_entity_poly.entity_id
_entity_poly.type
_entity_poly.pdbx_seq_one_letter_code
_entity_poly.pdbx_strand_id
1 'polypeptide(L)' 'MSKHEAKHCPRCNRLFECKPGSITQCQCSGIQLSVEETAFIGAKYEDCLCIGCLHDLQKKYEHFKAKYSFKK' A
#
# COMPACT_ATOMS: atom_id res chain seq x y z
N MET A 1 -14.90 11.53 -21.80
CA MET A 1 -13.87 10.49 -21.59
C MET A 1 -13.10 10.85 -20.34
N SER A 2 -13.50 10.31 -19.20
CA SER A 2 -12.84 10.58 -17.92
C SER A 2 -11.52 9.81 -17.90
N LYS A 3 -10.43 10.54 -18.18
CA LYS A 3 -9.05 10.05 -18.05
C LYS A 3 -8.76 9.87 -16.55
N HIS A 4 -9.32 8.82 -15.95
CA HIS A 4 -8.80 8.33 -14.68
C HIS A 4 -7.43 7.73 -15.00
N GLU A 5 -6.36 8.32 -14.46
CA GLU A 5 -5.01 7.77 -14.56
C GLU A 5 -4.98 6.41 -13.87
N ALA A 6 -5.31 5.37 -14.64
CA ALA A 6 -5.06 4.01 -14.25
C ALA A 6 -3.54 3.82 -14.23
N LYS A 7 -2.98 3.72 -13.02
CA LYS A 7 -1.57 3.38 -12.83
C LYS A 7 -1.42 1.86 -12.75
N HIS A 8 -0.25 1.39 -13.13
CA HIS A 8 0.14 0.00 -12.91
C HIS A 8 0.87 -0.10 -11.57
N CYS A 9 0.46 -1.03 -10.73
CA CYS A 9 1.16 -1.29 -9.46
C CYS A 9 2.55 -1.86 -9.77
N PRO A 10 3.66 -1.25 -9.32
CA PRO A 10 5.02 -1.73 -9.61
C PRO A 10 5.34 -3.11 -9.01
N ARG A 11 4.51 -3.58 -8.06
CA ARG A 11 4.68 -4.89 -7.41
C ARG A 11 3.99 -6.05 -8.13
N CYS A 12 2.75 -5.86 -8.56
CA CYS A 12 1.93 -6.93 -9.14
C CYS A 12 1.52 -6.65 -10.60
N ASN A 13 1.92 -5.51 -11.14
CA ASN A 13 1.59 -5.02 -12.48
C ASN A 13 0.08 -4.91 -12.78
N ARG A 14 -0.76 -4.89 -11.74
CA ARG A 14 -2.21 -4.74 -11.89
C ARG A 14 -2.57 -3.28 -12.10
N LEU A 15 -3.50 -3.01 -13.02
CA LEU A 15 -4.16 -1.72 -13.14
C LEU A 15 -4.90 -1.38 -11.84
N PHE A 16 -4.68 -0.18 -11.32
CA PHE A 16 -5.46 0.38 -10.23
C PHE A 16 -5.67 1.88 -10.44
N GLU A 17 -6.73 2.39 -9.82
CA GLU A 17 -7.02 3.82 -9.87
C GLU A 17 -6.24 4.52 -8.76
N CYS A 18 -5.27 5.35 -9.16
CA CYS A 18 -4.50 6.18 -8.26
C CYS A 18 -4.93 7.64 -8.44
N LYS A 19 -5.52 8.23 -7.40
CA LYS A 19 -5.94 9.64 -7.40
C LYS A 19 -5.19 10.40 -6.32
N PRO A 20 -3.91 10.75 -6.52
CA PRO A 20 -3.14 11.47 -5.51
C PRO A 20 -3.75 12.85 -5.18
N GLY A 21 -4.39 13.50 -6.17
CA GLY A 21 -5.12 14.75 -5.96
C GLY A 21 -6.44 14.62 -5.18
N SER A 22 -7.00 13.40 -5.10
CA SER A 22 -8.21 13.09 -4.34
C SER A 22 -7.98 11.78 -3.58
N ILE A 23 -7.09 11.83 -2.58
CA ILE A 23 -6.68 10.62 -1.84
C ILE A 23 -7.87 9.86 -1.27
N THR A 24 -8.91 10.57 -0.82
CA THR A 24 -10.17 9.99 -0.30
C THR A 24 -10.95 9.15 -1.32
N GLN A 25 -10.70 9.36 -2.62
CA GLN A 25 -11.29 8.58 -3.71
C GLN A 25 -10.34 7.50 -4.25
N CYS A 26 -9.11 7.43 -3.75
CA CYS A 26 -8.17 6.42 -4.16
C CYS A 26 -8.56 5.06 -3.56
N GLN A 27 -8.34 3.97 -4.31
CA GLN A 27 -8.60 2.62 -3.78
C GLN A 27 -7.77 2.34 -2.52
N CYS A 28 -6.60 2.96 -2.34
CA CYS A 28 -5.80 2.82 -1.12
C CYS A 28 -6.37 3.58 0.09
N SER A 29 -7.36 4.47 -0.06
CA SER A 29 -7.92 5.20 1.08
C SER A 29 -8.70 4.32 2.05
N GLY A 30 -9.15 3.14 1.60
CA GLY A 30 -9.88 2.19 2.43
C GLY A 30 -9.00 1.35 3.34
N ILE A 31 -7.67 1.39 3.18
CA ILE A 31 -6.74 0.67 4.04
C ILE A 31 -6.11 1.61 5.06
N GLN A 32 -6.10 1.19 6.32
CA GLN A 32 -5.41 1.89 7.39
C GLN A 32 -4.06 1.22 7.62
N LEU A 33 -2.99 1.94 7.33
CA LEU A 33 -1.61 1.52 7.61
C LEU A 33 -1.07 2.37 8.75
N SER A 34 -0.39 1.73 9.69
CA SER A 34 0.36 2.38 10.75
C SER A 34 1.56 3.15 10.20
N VAL A 35 2.14 4.03 11.01
CA VAL A 35 3.35 4.78 10.65
C VAL A 35 4.50 3.83 10.29
N GLU A 36 4.67 2.75 11.07
CA GLU A 36 5.72 1.76 10.83
C GLU A 36 5.51 0.99 9.52
N GLU A 37 4.27 0.58 9.23
CA GLU A 37 3.91 -0.11 7.98
C GLU A 37 4.15 0.80 6.78
N THR A 38 3.71 2.06 6.87
CA THR A 38 3.88 3.06 5.81
C THR A 38 5.36 3.34 5.55
N ALA A 39 6.17 3.49 6.60
CA ALA A 39 7.61 3.66 6.48
C ALA A 39 8.28 2.42 5.83
N PHE A 40 7.88 1.21 6.24
CA PHE A 40 8.38 -0.03 5.65
C PHE A 40 8.05 -0.16 4.16
N ILE A 41 6.84 0.25 3.76
CA ILE A 41 6.40 0.24 2.37
C ILE A 41 7.14 1.32 1.58
N GLY A 42 7.19 2.55 2.07
CA GLY A 42 7.86 3.68 1.41
C GLY A 42 9.37 3.49 1.26
N ALA A 43 10.01 2.76 2.17
CA ALA A 43 11.42 2.40 2.03
C ALA A 43 11.69 1.36 0.92
N LYS A 44 10.66 0.63 0.47
CA LYS A 44 10.77 -0.42 -0.57
C LYS A 44 10.16 0.00 -1.91
N TYR A 45 9.19 0.91 -1.88
CA TYR A 45 8.40 1.32 -3.03
C TYR A 45 8.24 2.83 -3.01
N GLU A 46 8.75 3.49 -4.04
CA GLU A 46 8.68 4.95 -4.20
C GLU A 46 7.41 5.40 -4.94
N ASP A 47 6.67 4.48 -5.57
CA ASP A 47 5.40 4.75 -6.26
C ASP A 47 4.20 4.11 -5.55
N CYS A 48 3.00 4.47 -5.98
CA CYS A 48 1.75 4.00 -5.39
C CYS A 48 1.52 2.51 -5.67
N LEU A 49 1.08 1.79 -4.64
CA LEU A 49 0.70 0.38 -4.75
C LEU A 49 -0.83 0.24 -4.75
N CYS A 50 -1.31 -0.80 -5.44
CA CYS A 50 -2.74 -1.14 -5.37
C CYS A 50 -3.11 -1.65 -3.97
N ILE A 51 -4.40 -1.51 -3.61
CA ILE A 51 -4.92 -1.93 -2.30
C ILE A 51 -4.63 -3.41 -1.98
N GLY A 52 -4.64 -4.30 -2.98
CA GLY A 52 -4.29 -5.71 -2.78
C GLY A 52 -2.85 -5.92 -2.34
N CYS A 53 -1.91 -5.16 -2.91
CA CYS A 53 -0.51 -5.20 -2.51
C CYS A 53 -0.27 -4.59 -1.14
N LEU A 54 -0.99 -3.52 -0.81
CA LEU A 54 -0.92 -2.88 0.51
C LEU A 54 -1.45 -3.84 1.61
N HIS A 55 -2.56 -4.53 1.39
CA HIS A 55 -3.06 -5.55 2.32
C HIS A 55 -2.09 -6.72 2.51
N ASP A 56 -1.48 -7.20 1.42
CA ASP A 56 -0.48 -8.28 1.50
C ASP A 56 0.77 -7.83 2.28
N LEU A 57 1.20 -6.58 2.08
CA LEU A 57 2.30 -5.98 2.84
C LEU A 57 1.98 -5.79 4.31
N GLN A 58 0.79 -5.26 4.63
CA GLN A 58 0.28 -5.14 5.99
C GLN A 58 0.31 -6.48 6.70
N LYS A 59 -0.28 -7.52 6.11
CA LYS A 59 -0.26 -8.87 6.69
C LYS A 59 1.16 -9.38 6.91
N LYS A 60 2.05 -9.21 5.92
CA LYS A 60 3.46 -9.61 6.05
C LYS A 60 4.16 -8.86 7.17
N TYR A 61 3.89 -7.56 7.33
CA TYR A 61 4.45 -6.74 8.40
C TYR A 61 3.92 -7.17 9.77
N GLU A 62 2.62 -7.41 9.91
CA GLU A 62 2.01 -7.93 11.14
C GLU A 62 2.62 -9.27 11.56
N HIS A 63 2.76 -10.20 10.60
CA HIS A 63 3.43 -11.49 10.85
C HIS A 63 4.89 -11.33 11.24
N PHE A 64 5.60 -10.38 10.61
CA PHE A 64 6.98 -10.06 10.98
C PHE A 64 7.02 -9.50 12.41
N LYS A 65 6.27 -8.44 12.69
CA LYS A 65 6.20 -7.77 14.00
C LYS A 65 5.86 -8.77 15.11
N ALA A 66 4.87 -9.63 14.93
CA ALA A 66 4.53 -10.69 15.90
C ALA A 66 5.73 -11.61 16.21
N LYS A 67 6.57 -11.90 15.21
CA LYS A 67 7.78 -12.73 15.35
C LYS A 67 8.93 -12.01 16.04
N TYR A 68 9.04 -10.68 15.89
CA TYR A 68 10.12 -9.88 16.47
C TYR A 68 9.75 -9.19 17.79
N SER A 69 8.47 -9.04 18.12
CA SER A 69 7.98 -8.54 19.42
C SER A 69 8.19 -9.50 20.58
N PHE A 70 8.54 -10.77 20.30
CA PHE A 70 8.80 -11.79 21.32
C PHE A 70 10.22 -11.75 21.92
N LYS A 71 10.99 -10.70 21.62
CA LYS A 71 12.38 -10.54 22.08
C LYS A 71 12.54 -9.51 23.20
N LYS A 72 11.54 -9.39 24.08
CA LYS A 72 11.60 -8.53 25.27
C LYS A 72 11.80 -9.37 26.53
#